data_AF-A0A6P0MVE0-F1
#
_entry.id   AF-A0A6P0MVE0-F1
#
_cell.length_a   1.000
_cell.length_b   1.000
_cell.length_c   1.000
_cell.angle_alpha   90.00
_cell.angle_beta   90.00
_cell.angle_gamma   90.00
#
_symmetry.space_group_name_H-M   'P 1'
#
loop_
_entity.id
_entity.type
_entity.pdbx_description
1 polymer ?
#
loop_
_entity_poly.entity_id
_entity_poly.type
_entity_poly.pdbx_seq_one_letter_code
_entity_poly.pdbx_strand_id
1 'polypeptide(L)'
;MTSVEDINKLFKEAKDVNSYREAIIELMKKEVGEPSALKLRKCNKKEMVVKWVNGQNSETPKESEQYRTEFENLEFVLIKDAVQIMEYCKEKRLRVSFRKAGAATLARMAKGHPCKGHDIVDKTIKEKKEGEWTYRLDVDGVRPKMESYKGLVGKPKERREKVGVPKLEKIWGVKEKGWGKVAYGLSEVDNILSIVKSRPILYTGDYDLHDLLSVKGGKLTRILSGTPEEVNALEGLVRAMDPDGQLKGGYFQRLYENPYARIRHGAQTSYISYLLTNERVGKTEMRKQLVRTLKSELGGIEKEKKGEEGLIPSEGSVVRIADEILMFTEVGNIYHLSSIEDIFRYYVLSKLETQIPYYYFLAYLKEKNEREEGMETVKLGLRQCSKHIAKILKKLYKVGTEAEGTIGDGA
;
A
#
# COMPACT_ATOMS: atom_id res chain seq x y z
N MET A 1 -8.76 29.73 -3.86
CA MET A 1 -8.90 28.42 -4.54
C MET A 1 -8.61 28.64 -6.00
N THR A 2 -7.92 27.70 -6.64
CA THR A 2 -7.63 27.77 -8.07
C THR A 2 -8.91 27.49 -8.83
N SER A 3 -9.35 28.38 -9.73
CA SER A 3 -10.60 28.15 -10.46
C SER A 3 -10.45 26.93 -11.37
N VAL A 4 -11.56 26.23 -11.62
CA VAL A 4 -11.60 25.12 -12.60
C VAL A 4 -11.10 25.58 -13.98
N GLU A 5 -11.28 26.85 -14.30
CA GLU A 5 -10.81 27.49 -15.55
C GLU A 5 -9.27 27.60 -15.61
N ASP A 6 -8.61 27.95 -14.50
CA ASP A 6 -7.14 27.96 -14.40
C ASP A 6 -6.56 26.56 -14.65
N ILE A 7 -7.20 25.53 -14.08
CA ILE A 7 -6.81 24.12 -14.25
C ILE A 7 -6.97 23.69 -15.72
N ASN A 8 -8.09 24.07 -16.34
CA ASN A 8 -8.37 23.79 -17.75
C ASN A 8 -7.33 24.44 -18.68
N LYS A 9 -6.96 25.69 -18.38
CA LYS A 9 -5.96 26.43 -19.14
C LYS A 9 -4.60 25.72 -19.08
N LEU A 10 -4.14 25.39 -17.87
CA LEU A 10 -2.90 24.66 -17.65
C LEU A 10 -2.83 23.33 -18.41
N PHE A 11 -3.92 22.55 -18.41
CA PHE A 11 -3.97 21.28 -19.14
C PHE A 11 -4.04 21.42 -20.66
N LYS A 12 -4.70 22.46 -21.18
CA LYS A 12 -4.73 22.75 -22.62
C LYS A 12 -3.38 23.25 -23.13
N GLU A 13 -2.62 23.95 -22.29
CA GLU A 13 -1.31 24.52 -22.63
C GLU A 13 -0.15 23.53 -22.48
N ALA A 14 -0.34 22.43 -21.76
CA ALA A 14 0.67 21.39 -21.59
C ALA A 14 0.98 20.66 -22.92
N LYS A 15 2.19 20.87 -23.45
CA LYS A 15 2.64 20.30 -24.74
C LYS A 15 3.15 18.86 -24.62
N ASP A 16 3.58 18.48 -23.42
CA ASP A 16 4.14 17.16 -23.12
C ASP A 16 3.89 16.78 -21.65
N VAL A 17 4.37 15.59 -21.27
CA VAL A 17 4.19 15.00 -19.93
C VAL A 17 4.84 15.83 -18.85
N ASN A 18 6.02 16.38 -19.14
CA ASN A 18 6.76 17.15 -18.16
C ASN A 18 6.01 18.45 -17.90
N SER A 19 5.53 19.12 -18.95
CA SER A 19 4.70 20.32 -18.86
C SER A 19 3.40 20.05 -18.09
N TYR A 20 2.73 18.93 -18.37
CA TYR A 20 1.51 18.50 -17.66
C TYR A 20 1.78 18.22 -16.17
N ARG A 21 2.91 17.57 -15.90
CA ARG A 21 3.36 17.25 -14.56
C ARG A 21 3.70 18.51 -13.75
N GLU A 22 4.48 19.43 -14.33
CA GLU A 22 4.79 20.71 -13.69
C GLU A 22 3.52 21.50 -13.42
N ALA A 23 2.54 21.50 -14.34
CA ALA A 23 1.25 22.12 -14.10
C ALA A 23 0.49 21.52 -12.90
N ILE A 24 0.50 20.19 -12.71
CA ILE A 24 -0.09 19.55 -11.52
C ILE A 24 0.67 19.93 -10.25
N ILE A 25 2.01 19.92 -10.30
CA ILE A 25 2.84 20.32 -9.15
C ILE A 25 2.50 21.75 -8.74
N GLU A 26 2.45 22.69 -9.68
CA GLU A 26 2.13 24.09 -9.43
C GLU A 26 0.69 24.26 -8.91
N LEU A 27 -0.28 23.56 -9.49
CA LEU A 27 -1.65 23.56 -9.00
C LEU A 27 -1.74 23.08 -7.55
N MET A 28 -1.08 21.96 -7.24
CA MET A 28 -1.08 21.41 -5.90
C MET A 28 -0.32 22.32 -4.92
N LYS A 29 0.80 22.94 -5.32
CA LYS A 29 1.47 23.97 -4.51
C LYS A 29 0.54 25.14 -4.21
N LYS A 30 -0.27 25.59 -5.19
CA LYS A 30 -1.25 26.67 -5.00
C LYS A 30 -2.39 26.26 -4.05
N GLU A 31 -2.93 25.05 -4.19
CA GLU A 31 -4.01 24.52 -3.34
C GLU A 31 -3.57 24.25 -1.91
N VAL A 32 -2.35 23.77 -1.75
CA VAL A 32 -1.80 23.32 -0.48
C VAL A 32 -1.03 24.45 0.24
N GLY A 33 -0.80 25.56 -0.47
CA GLY A 33 0.03 26.70 -0.04
C GLY A 33 1.52 26.48 -0.33
N GLU A 34 2.26 27.58 -0.51
CA GLU A 34 3.73 27.53 -0.56
C GLU A 34 4.25 26.70 0.62
N PRO A 35 5.28 25.86 0.43
CA PRO A 35 5.92 25.10 1.51
C PRO A 35 6.68 26.00 2.50
N SER A 36 6.05 27.06 3.02
CA SER A 36 6.50 27.76 4.21
C SER A 36 6.74 26.72 5.29
N ALA A 37 7.94 26.79 5.89
CA ALA A 37 8.57 25.80 6.76
C ALA A 37 7.55 24.85 7.37
N LEU A 38 7.51 23.64 6.82
CA LEU A 38 6.49 22.65 7.10
C LEU A 38 6.27 22.57 8.61
N LYS A 39 5.21 23.23 9.10
CA LYS A 39 4.52 22.81 10.32
C LYS A 39 3.77 21.53 9.95
N LEU A 40 4.51 20.51 9.46
CA LEU A 40 4.23 19.16 9.88
C LEU A 40 3.90 19.34 11.35
N ARG A 41 2.82 18.74 11.83
CA ARG A 41 2.98 18.16 13.14
C ARG A 41 4.21 17.26 12.96
N LYS A 42 5.42 17.81 13.22
CA LYS A 42 6.34 17.19 14.14
C LYS A 42 5.34 16.84 15.21
N CYS A 43 4.92 15.59 15.18
CA CYS A 43 4.52 14.95 16.39
C CYS A 43 5.61 15.47 17.35
N ASN A 44 5.27 16.33 18.33
CA ASN A 44 6.30 16.97 19.16
C ASN A 44 7.27 15.89 19.72
N LYS A 45 6.82 14.63 19.64
CA LYS A 45 7.49 13.35 19.40
C LYS A 45 8.76 13.23 18.54
N LYS A 46 9.22 14.23 17.77
CA LYS A 46 10.59 14.24 17.24
C LYS A 46 11.60 14.28 18.39
N GLU A 47 11.22 14.88 19.52
CA GLU A 47 11.93 14.70 20.79
C GLU A 47 11.57 13.38 21.47
N MET A 48 10.35 12.86 21.40
CA MET A 48 9.95 11.70 22.23
C MET A 48 10.43 10.34 21.73
N VAL A 49 10.46 10.08 20.42
CA VAL A 49 11.02 8.83 19.90
C VAL A 49 12.55 8.88 19.97
N VAL A 50 13.15 10.06 19.75
CA VAL A 50 14.60 10.29 19.85
C VAL A 50 15.08 10.28 21.31
N LYS A 51 14.35 10.85 22.28
CA LYS A 51 14.67 10.78 23.72
C LYS A 51 14.56 9.35 24.26
N TRP A 52 13.56 8.59 23.80
CA TRP A 52 13.37 7.18 24.17
C TRP A 52 14.41 6.25 23.52
N VAL A 53 14.74 6.43 22.24
CA VAL A 53 15.78 5.62 21.54
C VAL A 53 17.22 5.99 21.92
N ASN A 54 17.50 7.25 22.23
CA ASN A 54 18.84 7.67 22.65
C ASN A 54 19.08 7.52 24.17
N GLY A 55 18.13 6.94 24.92
CA GLY A 55 18.25 6.81 26.38
C GLY A 55 18.46 8.14 27.11
N GLN A 56 18.08 9.27 26.52
CA GLN A 56 18.25 10.59 27.11
C GLN A 56 16.95 11.03 27.80
N ASN A 57 16.94 10.84 29.13
CA ASN A 57 16.10 11.53 30.13
C ASN A 57 14.79 12.13 29.61
N SER A 58 13.73 11.33 29.52
CA SER A 58 12.39 11.85 29.78
C SER A 58 12.20 11.90 31.29
N GLU A 59 11.84 13.07 31.81
CA GLU A 59 11.52 13.28 33.21
C GLU A 59 10.25 12.46 33.54
N THR A 60 10.45 11.34 34.23
CA THR A 60 9.44 10.43 34.83
C THR A 60 8.83 9.30 33.95
N PRO A 61 8.66 8.07 34.52
CA PRO A 61 8.07 6.90 33.83
C PRO A 61 6.63 7.07 33.33
N LYS A 62 5.88 8.05 33.85
CA LYS A 62 4.48 8.30 33.44
C LYS A 62 4.39 8.92 32.05
N GLU A 63 5.31 9.81 31.70
CA GLU A 63 5.34 10.42 30.38
C GLU A 63 5.66 9.39 29.29
N SER A 64 6.61 8.49 29.53
CA SER A 64 6.95 7.42 28.57
C SER A 64 5.77 6.50 28.26
N GLU A 65 4.92 6.19 29.25
CA GLU A 65 3.76 5.31 29.05
C GLU A 65 2.63 6.02 28.29
N GLN A 66 2.39 7.30 28.57
CA GLN A 66 1.45 8.11 27.79
C GLN A 66 1.88 8.16 26.32
N TYR A 67 3.16 8.38 26.05
CA TYR A 67 3.69 8.45 24.69
C TYR A 67 3.60 7.14 23.93
N ARG A 68 3.86 6.02 24.61
CA ARG A 68 3.62 4.69 24.08
C ARG A 68 2.16 4.51 23.68
N THR A 69 1.25 4.85 24.59
CA THR A 69 -0.21 4.76 24.36
C THR A 69 -0.61 5.58 23.14
N GLU A 70 -0.14 6.82 23.02
CA GLU A 70 -0.46 7.66 21.88
C GLU A 70 0.11 7.16 20.54
N PHE A 71 1.27 6.49 20.54
CA PHE A 71 1.84 5.91 19.32
C PHE A 71 1.05 4.66 18.91
N GLU A 72 0.76 3.77 19.86
CA GLU A 72 -0.03 2.56 19.61
C GLU A 72 -1.44 2.93 19.10
N ASN A 73 -2.02 4.04 19.59
CA ASN A 73 -3.29 4.60 19.11
C ASN A 73 -3.26 5.10 17.66
N LEU A 74 -2.09 5.25 17.03
CA LEU A 74 -2.01 5.54 15.59
C LEU A 74 -2.32 4.30 14.74
N GLU A 75 -2.17 3.10 15.31
CA GLU A 75 -2.52 1.81 14.69
C GLU A 75 -1.79 1.45 13.38
N PHE A 76 -0.56 1.91 13.18
CA PHE A 76 0.26 1.59 12.00
C PHE A 76 1.09 0.33 12.18
N VAL A 77 1.94 0.33 13.22
CA VAL A 77 2.90 -0.72 13.53
C VAL A 77 2.97 -0.91 15.04
N LEU A 78 3.39 -2.09 15.49
CA LEU A 78 3.69 -2.31 16.90
C LEU A 78 4.86 -1.43 17.33
N ILE A 79 4.80 -0.90 18.55
CA ILE A 79 5.85 -0.01 19.05
C ILE A 79 7.22 -0.68 19.03
N LYS A 80 7.32 -1.95 19.43
CA LYS A 80 8.58 -2.70 19.40
C LYS A 80 9.17 -2.81 17.99
N ASP A 81 8.31 -2.92 16.98
CA ASP A 81 8.73 -3.06 15.58
C ASP A 81 9.12 -1.69 15.02
N ALA A 82 8.42 -0.62 15.40
CA ALA A 82 8.72 0.76 14.99
C ALA A 82 10.17 1.16 15.30
N VAL A 83 10.67 0.71 16.46
CA VAL A 83 12.02 0.99 16.94
C VAL A 83 13.06 0.30 16.07
N GLN A 84 12.83 -0.97 15.78
CA GLN A 84 13.69 -1.76 14.91
C GLN A 84 13.69 -1.23 13.47
N ILE A 85 12.51 -0.86 12.95
CA ILE A 85 12.36 -0.22 11.64
C ILE A 85 13.18 1.08 11.59
N MET A 86 13.08 1.91 12.63
CA MET A 86 13.76 3.20 12.68
C MET A 86 15.28 3.05 12.70
N GLU A 87 15.82 2.15 13.54
CA GLU A 87 17.26 1.90 13.58
C GLU A 87 17.76 1.31 12.25
N TYR A 88 17.01 0.38 11.66
CA TYR A 88 17.36 -0.17 10.35
C TYR A 88 17.33 0.92 9.25
N CYS A 89 16.36 1.84 9.29
CA CYS A 89 16.31 2.97 8.37
C CYS A 89 17.53 3.88 8.48
N LYS A 90 18.00 4.14 9.72
CA LYS A 90 19.22 4.92 9.95
C LYS A 90 20.44 4.21 9.40
N GLU A 91 20.61 2.94 9.77
CA GLU A 91 21.75 2.12 9.37
C GLU A 91 21.85 1.99 7.84
N LYS A 92 20.74 1.67 7.16
CA LYS A 92 20.71 1.43 5.72
C LYS A 92 20.39 2.66 4.89
N ARG A 93 20.26 3.82 5.53
CA ARG A 93 19.86 5.09 4.91
C ARG A 93 18.60 4.96 4.06
N LEU A 94 17.56 4.36 4.64
CA LEU A 94 16.26 4.14 4.01
C LEU A 94 15.22 5.10 4.57
N ARG A 95 14.19 5.37 3.77
CA ARG A 95 12.90 5.87 4.25
C ARG A 95 11.83 4.86 3.89
N VAL A 96 10.97 4.55 4.85
CA VAL A 96 9.84 3.64 4.64
C VAL A 96 8.58 4.26 5.19
N SER A 97 7.44 4.03 4.54
CA SER A 97 6.16 4.42 5.12
C SER A 97 5.18 3.27 5.12
N PHE A 98 4.29 3.27 6.10
CA PHE A 98 3.27 2.25 6.27
C PHE A 98 1.89 2.87 6.23
N ARG A 99 0.94 2.12 5.71
CA ARG A 99 -0.49 2.39 5.85
C ARG A 99 -0.97 1.85 7.20
N LYS A 100 -2.11 2.36 7.64
CA LYS A 100 -2.72 1.95 8.91
C LYS A 100 -3.09 0.46 8.87
N ALA A 101 -2.50 -0.34 9.76
CA ALA A 101 -2.82 -1.75 9.91
C ALA A 101 -4.18 -1.94 10.61
N GLY A 102 -4.46 -1.08 11.60
CA GLY A 102 -5.63 -1.07 12.47
C GLY A 102 -5.41 -1.86 13.77
N ALA A 103 -6.04 -1.42 14.87
CA ALA A 103 -5.81 -1.99 16.21
C ALA A 103 -6.01 -3.50 16.28
N ALA A 104 -7.06 -4.03 15.65
CA ALA A 104 -7.33 -5.48 15.67
C ALA A 104 -6.23 -6.29 14.97
N THR A 105 -5.65 -5.77 13.88
CA THR A 105 -4.51 -6.39 13.20
C THR A 105 -3.28 -6.39 14.12
N LEU A 106 -2.96 -5.24 14.72
CA LEU A 106 -1.82 -5.12 15.64
C LEU A 106 -1.98 -6.02 16.86
N ALA A 107 -3.18 -6.12 17.44
CA ALA A 107 -3.47 -7.01 18.56
C ALA A 107 -3.23 -8.50 18.21
N ARG A 108 -3.61 -8.92 16.99
CA ARG A 108 -3.32 -10.28 16.49
C ARG A 108 -1.84 -10.48 16.24
N MET A 109 -1.18 -9.51 15.65
CA MET A 109 0.27 -9.55 15.45
C MET A 109 1.02 -9.66 16.79
N ALA A 110 0.64 -8.88 17.80
CA ALA A 110 1.24 -8.92 19.13
C ALA A 110 1.13 -10.31 19.78
N LYS A 111 0.03 -11.02 19.52
CA LYS A 111 -0.18 -12.42 19.95
C LYS A 111 0.59 -13.46 19.11
N GLY A 112 1.31 -13.03 18.07
CA GLY A 112 2.12 -13.91 17.22
C GLY A 112 1.37 -14.53 16.04
N HIS A 113 0.20 -14.00 15.65
CA HIS A 113 -0.49 -14.50 14.46
C HIS A 113 0.34 -14.30 13.18
N PRO A 114 0.25 -15.24 12.22
CA PRO A 114 0.84 -15.09 10.89
C PRO A 114 0.14 -13.98 10.09
N CYS A 115 0.86 -13.32 9.20
CA CYS A 115 0.42 -12.21 8.36
C CYS A 115 0.22 -12.67 6.91
N LYS A 116 -0.85 -12.22 6.25
CA LYS A 116 -1.13 -12.60 4.86
C LYS A 116 -0.11 -11.99 3.89
N GLY A 117 0.22 -12.71 2.82
CA GLY A 117 0.97 -12.14 1.68
C GLY A 117 0.11 -12.02 0.44
N HIS A 118 0.73 -11.71 -0.70
CA HIS A 118 0.04 -11.60 -2.00
C HIS A 118 -0.65 -12.90 -2.46
N ASP A 119 -0.28 -14.03 -1.85
CA ASP A 119 -0.90 -15.31 -2.11
C ASP A 119 -2.32 -15.43 -1.50
N ILE A 120 -2.69 -14.55 -0.55
CA ILE A 120 -4.04 -14.44 0.04
C ILE A 120 -4.62 -13.07 -0.28
N VAL A 121 -5.48 -13.02 -1.30
CA VAL A 121 -6.14 -11.79 -1.76
C VAL A 121 -7.38 -11.41 -0.94
N ASP A 122 -7.87 -12.31 -0.09
CA ASP A 122 -9.05 -12.06 0.72
C ASP A 122 -8.79 -11.00 1.83
N LYS A 123 -9.85 -10.36 2.30
CA LYS A 123 -9.77 -9.19 3.18
C LYS A 123 -9.74 -9.58 4.65
N THR A 124 -9.11 -8.73 5.46
CA THR A 124 -9.18 -8.82 6.92
C THR A 124 -10.60 -8.48 7.39
N ILE A 125 -11.11 -9.23 8.36
CA ILE A 125 -12.38 -9.02 9.04
C ILE A 125 -12.24 -7.76 9.90
N LYS A 126 -12.97 -6.71 9.52
CA LYS A 126 -12.97 -5.40 10.18
C LYS A 126 -14.39 -4.91 10.28
N GLU A 127 -14.66 -4.17 11.35
CA GLU A 127 -15.83 -3.31 11.45
C GLU A 127 -15.52 -2.02 10.67
N LYS A 128 -16.45 -1.58 9.84
CA LYS A 128 -16.41 -0.34 9.08
C LYS A 128 -17.15 0.75 9.85
N LYS A 129 -17.17 1.96 9.29
CA LYS A 129 -18.05 3.02 9.76
C LYS A 129 -19.50 2.52 9.74
N GLU A 130 -20.31 2.96 10.72
CA GLU A 130 -21.74 2.60 10.87
C GLU A 130 -22.02 1.16 11.34
N GLY A 131 -21.00 0.42 11.81
CA GLY A 131 -21.18 -0.92 12.38
C GLY A 131 -21.32 -2.03 11.32
N GLU A 132 -21.19 -1.70 10.03
CA GLU A 132 -21.06 -2.67 8.96
C GLU A 132 -19.74 -3.46 9.08
N TRP A 133 -19.70 -4.67 8.53
CA TRP A 133 -18.50 -5.50 8.58
C TRP A 133 -17.93 -5.77 7.18
N THR A 134 -16.67 -6.21 7.11
CA THR A 134 -16.07 -6.70 5.86
C THR A 134 -16.86 -7.87 5.27
N TYR A 135 -17.47 -8.69 6.14
CA TYR A 135 -18.25 -9.86 5.77
C TYR A 135 -19.54 -9.92 6.59
N ARG A 136 -20.56 -10.58 6.05
CA ARG A 136 -21.77 -10.95 6.79
C ARG A 136 -21.69 -12.39 7.32
N LEU A 137 -22.37 -12.65 8.43
CA LEU A 137 -22.60 -13.99 8.96
C LEU A 137 -24.11 -14.20 9.12
N ASP A 138 -24.59 -15.36 8.69
CA ASP A 138 -26.00 -15.75 8.82
C ASP A 138 -26.15 -16.70 10.02
N VAL A 139 -25.93 -16.18 11.23
CA VAL A 139 -26.06 -16.93 12.50
C VAL A 139 -26.65 -16.04 13.58
N ASP A 140 -27.37 -16.61 14.54
CA ASP A 140 -27.79 -15.86 15.74
C ASP A 140 -26.55 -15.42 16.55
N GLY A 141 -26.58 -14.21 17.12
CA GLY A 141 -25.43 -13.67 17.85
C GLY A 141 -24.25 -13.24 16.95
N VAL A 142 -24.54 -12.71 15.76
CA VAL A 142 -23.54 -12.24 14.76
C VAL A 142 -22.43 -11.39 15.36
N ARG A 143 -22.77 -10.38 16.17
CA ARG A 143 -21.81 -9.36 16.61
C ARG A 143 -20.73 -9.92 17.55
N PRO A 144 -21.04 -10.63 18.66
CA PRO A 144 -20.01 -11.30 19.47
C PRO A 144 -19.09 -12.21 18.65
N LYS A 145 -19.63 -12.93 17.66
CA LYS A 145 -18.86 -13.83 16.81
C LYS A 145 -17.95 -13.09 15.83
N MET A 146 -18.42 -12.00 15.23
CA MET A 146 -17.58 -11.15 14.37
C MET A 146 -16.45 -10.46 15.16
N GLU A 147 -16.72 -10.04 16.40
CA GLU A 147 -15.72 -9.47 17.29
C GLU A 147 -14.61 -10.48 17.63
N SER A 148 -14.97 -11.76 17.89
CA SER A 148 -13.96 -12.80 18.13
C SER A 148 -13.08 -13.08 16.90
N TYR A 149 -13.55 -12.76 15.70
CA TYR A 149 -12.81 -12.91 14.43
C TYR A 149 -12.14 -11.62 13.95
N LYS A 150 -12.37 -10.49 14.61
CA LYS A 150 -11.81 -9.19 14.22
C LYS A 150 -10.29 -9.27 14.11
N GLY A 151 -9.77 -8.71 13.01
CA GLY A 151 -8.36 -8.74 12.66
C GLY A 151 -7.89 -10.03 11.97
N LEU A 152 -8.70 -11.08 11.84
CA LEU A 152 -8.35 -12.29 11.08
C LEU A 152 -8.69 -12.14 9.59
N VAL A 153 -8.13 -13.00 8.74
CA VAL A 153 -8.39 -12.95 7.28
C VAL A 153 -9.48 -13.94 6.90
N GLY A 154 -10.62 -13.40 6.49
CA GLY A 154 -11.79 -14.19 6.10
C GLY A 154 -11.66 -14.77 4.70
N LYS A 155 -12.35 -15.87 4.45
CA LYS A 155 -12.55 -16.47 3.12
C LYS A 155 -14.05 -16.55 2.87
N PRO A 156 -14.58 -15.82 1.88
CA PRO A 156 -16.00 -15.84 1.58
C PRO A 156 -16.38 -17.13 0.86
N LYS A 157 -17.66 -17.52 0.97
CA LYS A 157 -18.23 -18.65 0.21
C LYS A 157 -18.10 -18.43 -1.30
N GLU A 158 -18.36 -17.19 -1.73
CA GLU A 158 -18.30 -16.75 -3.12
C GLU A 158 -17.54 -15.43 -3.21
N ARG A 159 -16.64 -15.30 -4.20
CA ARG A 159 -15.87 -14.05 -4.42
C ARG A 159 -16.69 -12.93 -5.04
N ARG A 160 -17.84 -13.24 -5.65
CA ARG A 160 -18.67 -12.31 -6.42
C ARG A 160 -20.14 -12.45 -6.02
N GLU A 161 -20.50 -12.06 -4.81
CA GLU A 161 -21.88 -11.63 -4.60
C GLU A 161 -22.03 -10.29 -5.34
N LYS A 162 -22.83 -10.30 -6.42
CA LYS A 162 -22.85 -9.23 -7.43
C LYS A 162 -23.28 -7.86 -6.92
N VAL A 163 -23.88 -7.76 -5.73
CA VAL A 163 -24.17 -6.52 -5.01
C VAL A 163 -24.32 -6.90 -3.53
N GLY A 164 -23.41 -6.49 -2.65
CA GLY A 164 -23.56 -6.71 -1.20
C GLY A 164 -22.28 -7.07 -0.44
N VAL A 165 -22.39 -7.15 0.88
CA VAL A 165 -21.33 -7.60 1.79
C VAL A 165 -21.20 -9.14 1.69
N PRO A 166 -20.03 -9.69 1.35
CA PRO A 166 -19.88 -11.13 1.10
C PRO A 166 -20.08 -11.97 2.37
N LYS A 167 -20.70 -13.15 2.24
CA LYS A 167 -20.87 -14.10 3.34
C LYS A 167 -19.55 -14.76 3.72
N LEU A 168 -19.16 -14.65 5.00
CA LEU A 168 -17.99 -15.34 5.55
C LEU A 168 -18.27 -16.85 5.66
N GLU A 169 -17.38 -17.67 5.12
CA GLU A 169 -17.50 -19.13 5.18
C GLU A 169 -16.38 -19.77 5.99
N LYS A 170 -15.14 -19.28 5.79
CA LYS A 170 -13.93 -19.86 6.40
C LYS A 170 -12.98 -18.75 6.83
N ILE A 171 -11.97 -19.10 7.63
CA ILE A 171 -10.85 -18.20 7.97
C ILE A 171 -9.54 -18.84 7.51
N TRP A 172 -8.66 -18.04 6.92
CA TRP A 172 -7.35 -18.50 6.51
C TRP A 172 -6.44 -18.74 7.72
N GLY A 173 -5.67 -19.81 7.66
CA GLY A 173 -4.58 -20.08 8.59
C GLY A 173 -3.42 -20.83 7.92
N VAL A 174 -2.37 -21.06 8.70
CA VAL A 174 -1.19 -21.83 8.35
C VAL A 174 -1.44 -23.29 8.73
N LYS A 175 -1.05 -24.23 7.86
CA LYS A 175 -1.08 -25.66 8.17
C LYS A 175 -0.25 -25.94 9.43
N GLU A 176 -0.72 -26.83 10.30
CA GLU A 176 0.01 -27.17 11.53
C GLU A 176 1.40 -27.77 11.25
N LYS A 177 1.55 -28.47 10.12
CA LYS A 177 2.81 -29.00 9.62
C LYS A 177 3.21 -28.26 8.36
N GLY A 178 4.14 -27.31 8.50
CA GLY A 178 4.69 -26.50 7.40
C GLY A 178 4.04 -25.12 7.26
N TRP A 179 4.34 -24.44 6.15
CA TRP A 179 3.99 -23.01 5.98
C TRP A 179 2.90 -22.79 4.92
N GLY A 180 2.28 -23.87 4.45
CA GLY A 180 1.18 -23.78 3.49
C GLY A 180 -0.06 -23.13 4.12
N LYS A 181 -0.85 -22.43 3.31
CA LYS A 181 -2.16 -21.91 3.73
C LYS A 181 -3.24 -23.00 3.71
N VAL A 182 -4.22 -22.86 4.60
CA VAL A 182 -5.42 -23.69 4.72
C VAL A 182 -6.58 -22.80 5.17
N ALA A 183 -7.81 -23.16 4.81
CA ALA A 183 -9.01 -22.43 5.22
C ALA A 183 -9.83 -23.29 6.18
N TYR A 184 -10.01 -22.82 7.41
CA TYR A 184 -10.73 -23.49 8.48
C TYR A 184 -12.20 -23.07 8.50
N GLY A 185 -13.10 -24.02 8.70
CA GLY A 185 -14.52 -23.74 8.95
C GLY A 185 -14.71 -22.98 10.26
N LEU A 186 -15.79 -22.21 10.38
CA LEU A 186 -15.99 -21.32 11.53
C LEU A 186 -16.06 -22.06 12.89
N SER A 187 -16.63 -23.26 12.93
CA SER A 187 -16.62 -24.09 14.14
C SER A 187 -15.21 -24.54 14.54
N GLU A 188 -14.36 -24.87 13.56
CA GLU A 188 -12.95 -25.21 13.80
C GLU A 188 -12.17 -23.99 14.29
N VAL A 189 -12.47 -22.81 13.74
CA VAL A 189 -11.88 -21.53 14.18
C VAL A 189 -12.19 -21.26 15.64
N ASP A 190 -13.44 -21.44 16.07
CA ASP A 190 -13.84 -21.23 17.47
C ASP A 190 -13.02 -22.14 18.40
N ASN A 191 -12.85 -23.41 18.02
CA ASN A 191 -11.99 -24.34 18.74
C ASN A 191 -10.52 -23.87 18.75
N ILE A 192 -9.97 -23.48 17.60
CA ILE A 192 -8.58 -22.98 17.50
C ILE A 192 -8.35 -21.75 18.38
N LEU A 193 -9.30 -20.82 18.42
CA LEU A 193 -9.22 -19.61 19.24
C LEU A 193 -9.33 -19.90 20.74
N SER A 194 -10.03 -20.97 21.12
CA SER A 194 -10.12 -21.41 22.52
C SER A 194 -8.85 -22.10 23.04
N ILE A 195 -8.05 -22.67 22.15
CA ILE A 195 -6.81 -23.38 22.50
C ILE A 195 -5.67 -22.37 22.67
N VAL A 196 -5.08 -22.33 23.85
CA VAL A 196 -3.84 -21.58 24.11
C VAL A 196 -2.67 -22.34 23.49
N LYS A 197 -2.39 -22.10 22.20
CA LYS A 197 -1.18 -22.59 21.54
C LYS A 197 0.00 -21.65 21.82
N SER A 198 1.21 -22.20 21.89
CA SER A 198 2.44 -21.41 21.95
C SER A 198 2.65 -20.52 20.72
N ARG A 199 2.02 -20.86 19.58
CA ARG A 199 2.02 -20.06 18.35
C ARG A 199 0.65 -20.10 17.65
N PRO A 200 -0.03 -18.96 17.46
CA PRO A 200 -1.29 -18.93 16.72
C PRO A 200 -1.10 -19.24 15.24
N ILE A 201 -2.11 -19.83 14.61
CA ILE A 201 -2.04 -20.29 13.21
C ILE A 201 -2.97 -19.54 12.26
N LEU A 202 -3.89 -18.72 12.75
CA LEU A 202 -4.87 -18.02 11.90
C LEU A 202 -4.27 -16.72 11.36
N TYR A 203 -4.40 -16.48 10.05
CA TYR A 203 -3.83 -15.29 9.42
C TYR A 203 -4.49 -14.00 9.88
N THR A 204 -3.68 -12.95 10.03
CA THR A 204 -4.07 -11.55 10.19
C THR A 204 -3.57 -10.70 9.01
N GLY A 205 -3.84 -9.39 9.03
CA GLY A 205 -3.23 -8.44 8.10
C GLY A 205 -1.73 -8.34 8.32
N ASP A 206 -1.03 -7.75 7.37
CA ASP A 206 0.40 -7.44 7.41
C ASP A 206 0.63 -5.93 7.55
N TYR A 207 1.90 -5.52 7.67
CA TYR A 207 2.31 -4.12 7.53
C TYR A 207 2.32 -3.75 6.05
N ASP A 208 1.27 -3.04 5.65
CA ASP A 208 1.07 -2.59 4.27
C ASP A 208 2.02 -1.44 3.96
N LEU A 209 3.14 -1.77 3.32
CA LEU A 209 4.21 -0.83 2.96
C LEU A 209 3.74 0.11 1.86
N HIS A 210 3.81 1.42 2.10
CA HIS A 210 3.41 2.45 1.17
C HIS A 210 4.59 2.95 0.32
N ASP A 211 5.66 3.45 0.95
CA ASP A 211 6.91 3.86 0.31
C ASP A 211 8.10 3.03 0.77
N LEU A 212 9.04 2.81 -0.16
CA LEU A 212 10.36 2.27 0.09
C LEU A 212 11.38 3.08 -0.72
N LEU A 213 12.17 3.89 -0.02
CA LEU A 213 13.11 4.84 -0.61
C LEU A 213 14.51 4.61 -0.03
N SER A 214 15.54 4.80 -0.85
CA SER A 214 16.94 4.86 -0.40
C SER A 214 17.53 6.25 -0.63
N VAL A 215 18.52 6.62 0.20
CA VAL A 215 19.29 7.85 0.02
C VAL A 215 20.58 7.55 -0.73
N LYS A 216 20.67 7.98 -1.99
CA LYS A 216 21.86 7.82 -2.85
C LYS A 216 22.40 9.18 -3.25
N GLY A 217 23.67 9.45 -2.94
CA GLY A 217 24.29 10.75 -3.25
C GLY A 217 23.56 11.95 -2.63
N GLY A 218 22.92 11.77 -1.46
CA GLY A 218 22.10 12.81 -0.82
C GLY A 218 20.71 13.01 -1.43
N LYS A 219 20.33 12.24 -2.47
CA LYS A 219 19.02 12.28 -3.10
C LYS A 219 18.19 11.06 -2.71
N LEU A 220 16.93 11.30 -2.38
CA LEU A 220 15.97 10.21 -2.19
C LEU A 220 15.62 9.59 -3.53
N THR A 221 15.69 8.26 -3.58
CA THR A 221 15.37 7.47 -4.77
C THR A 221 14.45 6.33 -4.38
N ARG A 222 13.37 6.15 -5.12
CA ARG A 222 12.42 5.06 -4.94
C ARG A 222 13.06 3.74 -5.33
N ILE A 223 12.96 2.77 -4.45
CA ILE A 223 13.39 1.40 -4.74
C ILE A 223 12.31 0.75 -5.60
N LEU A 224 12.70 0.27 -6.78
CA LEU A 224 11.78 -0.31 -7.75
C LEU A 224 11.51 -1.78 -7.45
N SER A 225 10.33 -2.25 -7.83
CA SER A 225 9.93 -3.61 -7.52
C SER A 225 10.68 -4.66 -8.33
N GLY A 226 11.02 -5.78 -7.69
CA GLY A 226 11.76 -6.88 -8.27
C GLY A 226 13.27 -6.66 -8.32
N THR A 227 13.76 -5.49 -7.89
CA THR A 227 15.20 -5.21 -7.85
C THR A 227 15.88 -5.90 -6.66
N PRO A 228 17.17 -6.28 -6.75
CA PRO A 228 17.92 -6.79 -5.60
C PRO A 228 17.91 -5.84 -4.40
N GLU A 229 17.86 -4.54 -4.65
CA GLU A 229 17.75 -3.52 -3.61
C GLU A 229 16.42 -3.62 -2.82
N GLU A 230 15.29 -3.86 -3.51
CA GLU A 230 14.00 -4.12 -2.84
C GLU A 230 14.09 -5.35 -1.95
N VAL A 231 14.64 -6.45 -2.48
CA VAL A 231 14.78 -7.70 -1.74
C VAL A 231 15.61 -7.50 -0.48
N ASN A 232 16.77 -6.87 -0.61
CA ASN A 232 17.68 -6.62 0.51
C ASN A 232 17.04 -5.71 1.57
N ALA A 233 16.33 -4.66 1.16
CA ALA A 233 15.66 -3.77 2.07
C ALA A 233 14.50 -4.46 2.82
N LEU A 234 13.66 -5.22 2.10
CA LEU A 234 12.57 -5.98 2.71
C LEU A 234 13.08 -7.07 3.66
N GLU A 235 14.10 -7.84 3.26
CA GLU A 235 14.67 -8.85 4.14
C GLU A 235 15.28 -8.24 5.40
N GLY A 236 16.03 -7.14 5.26
CA GLY A 236 16.64 -6.52 6.42
C GLY A 236 15.62 -5.87 7.35
N LEU A 237 14.53 -5.28 6.84
CA LEU A 237 13.41 -4.82 7.68
C LEU A 237 12.78 -5.99 8.45
N VAL A 238 12.52 -7.11 7.78
CA VAL A 238 11.94 -8.30 8.43
C VAL A 238 12.88 -8.86 9.50
N ARG A 239 14.19 -8.93 9.23
CA ARG A 239 15.20 -9.37 10.21
C ARG A 239 15.30 -8.41 11.40
N ALA A 240 15.27 -7.10 11.16
CA ALA A 240 15.34 -6.12 12.23
C ALA A 240 14.17 -6.29 13.23
N MET A 241 12.96 -6.58 12.73
CA MET A 241 11.79 -6.82 13.57
C MET A 241 11.74 -8.22 14.22
N ASP A 242 12.73 -9.08 13.95
CA ASP A 242 12.88 -10.42 14.53
C ASP A 242 14.28 -10.57 15.17
N PRO A 243 14.59 -9.78 16.22
CA PRO A 243 15.92 -9.77 16.83
C PRO A 243 16.31 -11.14 17.42
N ASP A 244 15.32 -11.96 17.81
CA ASP A 244 15.52 -13.30 18.35
C ASP A 244 15.77 -14.37 17.26
N GLY A 245 15.68 -13.99 15.97
CA GLY A 245 15.93 -14.89 14.83
C GLY A 245 14.97 -16.08 14.77
N GLN A 246 13.72 -15.91 15.21
CA GLN A 246 12.72 -16.96 15.21
C GLN A 246 12.17 -17.24 13.80
N LEU A 247 12.22 -16.25 12.93
CA LEU A 247 11.95 -16.37 11.51
C LEU A 247 13.16 -17.00 10.83
N LYS A 248 13.04 -18.29 10.59
CA LYS A 248 13.95 -18.99 9.67
C LYS A 248 13.43 -18.76 8.24
N GLY A 249 14.32 -18.68 7.27
CA GLY A 249 14.00 -18.82 5.84
C GLY A 249 14.43 -20.21 5.36
N GLY A 250 13.74 -20.76 4.36
CA GLY A 250 14.27 -21.90 3.62
C GLY A 250 15.47 -21.48 2.76
N TYR A 251 16.33 -22.42 2.36
CA TYR A 251 17.55 -22.14 1.57
C TYR A 251 17.28 -21.34 0.28
N PHE A 252 16.09 -21.48 -0.30
CA PHE A 252 15.62 -20.77 -1.50
C PHE A 252 14.43 -19.84 -1.25
N GLN A 253 14.00 -19.69 0.01
CA GLN A 253 12.81 -18.95 0.35
C GLN A 253 13.17 -17.60 0.95
N ARG A 254 12.61 -16.53 0.38
CA ARG A 254 12.84 -15.18 0.89
C ARG A 254 12.18 -15.03 2.24
N LEU A 255 12.81 -14.29 3.15
CA LEU A 255 12.34 -14.22 4.53
C LEU A 255 10.94 -13.59 4.64
N TYR A 256 10.64 -12.60 3.80
CA TYR A 256 9.32 -11.96 3.77
C TYR A 256 8.19 -12.89 3.26
N GLU A 257 8.53 -14.05 2.69
CA GLU A 257 7.56 -15.09 2.32
C GLU A 257 7.21 -16.02 3.51
N ASN A 258 7.91 -15.90 4.65
CA ASN A 258 7.57 -16.57 5.89
C ASN A 258 6.24 -16.02 6.44
N PRO A 259 5.21 -16.85 6.69
CA PRO A 259 3.90 -16.41 7.19
C PRO A 259 3.96 -15.51 8.42
N TYR A 260 5.04 -15.54 9.20
CA TYR A 260 5.16 -14.74 10.41
C TYR A 260 6.01 -13.47 10.22
N ALA A 261 6.52 -13.22 9.02
CA ALA A 261 7.07 -11.93 8.66
C ALA A 261 5.97 -10.86 8.69
N ARG A 262 6.26 -9.70 9.29
CA ARG A 262 5.30 -8.60 9.41
C ARG A 262 5.07 -7.85 8.12
N ILE A 263 6.10 -7.75 7.28
CA ILE A 263 6.01 -7.19 5.92
C ILE A 263 6.06 -8.37 4.96
N ARG A 264 5.04 -8.47 4.11
CA ARG A 264 4.84 -9.64 3.24
C ARG A 264 4.90 -9.29 1.75
N HIS A 265 5.05 -8.01 1.43
CA HIS A 265 5.11 -7.50 0.06
C HIS A 265 5.92 -6.20 -0.06
N GLY A 266 6.24 -5.83 -1.30
CA GLY A 266 6.88 -4.56 -1.63
C GLY A 266 5.95 -3.34 -1.47
N ALA A 267 6.51 -2.16 -1.66
CA ALA A 267 5.79 -0.91 -1.47
C ALA A 267 4.64 -0.73 -2.50
N GLN A 268 3.48 -0.24 -2.07
CA GLN A 268 2.35 0.03 -2.97
C GLN A 268 2.75 0.98 -4.12
N THR A 269 3.58 1.97 -3.81
CA THR A 269 4.08 2.94 -4.80
C THR A 269 5.05 2.36 -5.83
N SER A 270 5.62 1.16 -5.61
CA SER A 270 6.43 0.45 -6.60
C SER A 270 5.59 -0.48 -7.50
N TYR A 271 4.28 -0.59 -7.27
CA TYR A 271 3.41 -1.53 -7.99
C TYR A 271 3.40 -1.37 -9.52
N ILE A 272 3.51 -0.15 -10.05
CA ILE A 272 3.63 0.04 -11.50
C ILE A 272 4.94 -0.56 -12.02
N SER A 273 6.06 -0.37 -11.32
CA SER A 273 7.31 -1.00 -11.73
C SER A 273 7.23 -2.52 -11.67
N TYR A 274 6.53 -3.09 -10.67
CA TYR A 274 6.22 -4.51 -10.61
C TYR A 274 5.45 -5.00 -11.86
N LEU A 275 4.40 -4.27 -12.27
CA LEU A 275 3.62 -4.62 -13.46
C LEU A 275 4.46 -4.57 -14.75
N LEU A 276 5.42 -3.65 -14.82
CA LEU A 276 6.30 -3.47 -15.98
C LEU A 276 7.41 -4.53 -16.05
N THR A 277 7.96 -4.97 -14.91
CA THR A 277 9.10 -5.90 -14.86
C THR A 277 8.68 -7.37 -14.84
N ASN A 278 7.48 -7.68 -14.34
CA ASN A 278 7.07 -9.07 -14.15
C ASN A 278 6.40 -9.61 -15.42
N GLU A 279 7.20 -10.10 -16.38
CA GLU A 279 6.74 -10.50 -17.72
C GLU A 279 5.57 -11.50 -17.72
N ARG A 280 5.49 -12.44 -16.76
CA ARG A 280 4.39 -13.42 -16.72
C ARG A 280 3.04 -12.82 -16.31
N VAL A 281 3.06 -11.79 -15.46
CA VAL A 281 1.85 -11.10 -14.98
C VAL A 281 1.53 -9.92 -15.90
N GLY A 282 2.55 -9.16 -16.27
CA GLY A 282 2.49 -8.01 -17.15
C GLY A 282 2.16 -8.38 -18.60
N LYS A 283 2.82 -9.37 -19.23
CA LYS A 283 2.57 -9.70 -20.65
C LYS A 283 1.20 -10.33 -20.86
N THR A 284 0.68 -11.18 -19.96
CA THR A 284 -0.63 -11.83 -20.19
C THR A 284 -1.80 -10.91 -19.87
N GLU A 285 -1.71 -10.12 -18.79
CA GLU A 285 -2.80 -9.25 -18.35
C GLU A 285 -2.85 -7.94 -19.14
N MET A 286 -1.71 -7.28 -19.38
CA MET A 286 -1.66 -6.07 -20.21
C MET A 286 -1.97 -6.36 -21.70
N ARG A 287 -1.60 -7.53 -22.24
CA ARG A 287 -1.90 -7.91 -23.65
C ARG A 287 -3.37 -8.16 -23.88
N LYS A 288 -4.07 -8.84 -22.96
CA LYS A 288 -5.54 -9.05 -23.05
C LYS A 288 -6.29 -7.71 -23.04
N GLN A 289 -5.79 -6.72 -22.32
CA GLN A 289 -6.39 -5.39 -22.26
C GLN A 289 -6.08 -4.47 -23.42
N LEU A 290 -4.82 -4.45 -23.86
CA LEU A 290 -4.42 -3.63 -25.01
C LEU A 290 -5.24 -4.04 -26.24
N VAL A 291 -5.45 -5.35 -26.42
CA VAL A 291 -6.34 -5.90 -27.45
C VAL A 291 -7.80 -5.46 -27.26
N ARG A 292 -8.34 -5.46 -26.02
CA ARG A 292 -9.72 -4.97 -25.74
C ARG A 292 -9.88 -3.46 -26.00
N THR A 293 -8.92 -2.64 -25.57
CA THR A 293 -8.94 -1.18 -25.72
C THR A 293 -8.84 -0.79 -27.19
N LEU A 294 -7.93 -1.40 -27.93
CA LEU A 294 -7.80 -1.20 -29.38
C LEU A 294 -9.06 -1.64 -30.12
N LYS A 295 -9.68 -2.76 -29.74
CA LYS A 295 -10.97 -3.18 -30.32
C LYS A 295 -12.10 -2.18 -30.05
N SER A 296 -12.17 -1.61 -28.85
CA SER A 296 -13.19 -0.61 -28.48
C SER A 296 -12.99 0.75 -29.15
N GLU A 297 -11.74 1.17 -29.37
CA GLU A 297 -11.41 2.44 -30.03
C GLU A 297 -11.45 2.35 -31.57
N LEU A 298 -11.29 1.15 -32.14
CA LEU A 298 -11.27 0.91 -33.61
C LEU A 298 -12.62 0.44 -34.18
N GLY A 299 -13.73 0.58 -33.43
CA GLY A 299 -15.08 0.41 -34.00
C GLY A 299 -15.51 -1.03 -34.30
N GLY A 300 -14.84 -2.05 -33.76
CA GLY A 300 -15.26 -3.44 -33.88
C GLY A 300 -16.32 -3.80 -32.84
N ILE A 301 -17.60 -3.70 -33.19
CA ILE A 301 -18.72 -4.14 -32.35
C ILE A 301 -18.75 -5.67 -32.31
N GLU A 302 -18.59 -6.25 -31.12
CA GLU A 302 -19.52 -7.28 -30.64
C GLU A 302 -19.86 -7.00 -29.18
N LYS A 303 -21.16 -7.04 -28.89
CA LYS A 303 -21.73 -6.86 -27.55
C LYS A 303 -21.32 -8.02 -26.66
N GLU A 304 -20.22 -7.89 -25.93
CA GLU A 304 -20.04 -8.67 -24.70
C GLU A 304 -20.59 -7.89 -23.49
N LYS A 305 -21.31 -8.64 -22.66
CA LYS A 305 -22.23 -8.18 -21.63
C LYS A 305 -21.57 -7.26 -20.59
N LYS A 306 -22.35 -6.26 -20.16
CA LYS A 306 -22.13 -5.39 -19.01
C LYS A 306 -21.62 -6.19 -17.79
N GLY A 307 -20.50 -5.72 -17.26
CA GLY A 307 -19.99 -6.10 -15.94
C GLY A 307 -18.62 -6.73 -16.01
N GLU A 308 -17.58 -5.94 -16.27
CA GLU A 308 -16.30 -6.05 -15.58
C GLU A 308 -15.45 -4.81 -15.87
N GLU A 309 -15.21 -4.08 -14.79
CA GLU A 309 -14.50 -2.80 -14.72
C GLU A 309 -13.02 -2.94 -15.13
N GLY A 310 -12.49 -1.81 -15.60
CA GLY A 310 -11.09 -1.43 -15.82
C GLY A 310 -9.98 -2.42 -15.46
N LEU A 311 -9.09 -2.62 -16.42
CA LEU A 311 -8.05 -3.64 -16.47
C LEU A 311 -6.63 -3.01 -16.29
N ILE A 312 -6.56 -1.68 -16.14
CA ILE A 312 -5.64 -1.05 -15.17
C ILE A 312 -6.25 -1.45 -13.83
N PRO A 313 -5.51 -1.83 -12.76
CA PRO A 313 -6.15 -2.04 -11.47
C PRO A 313 -7.06 -0.85 -11.28
N SER A 314 -8.34 -1.09 -10.97
CA SER A 314 -9.40 -0.07 -11.08
C SER A 314 -8.85 1.28 -10.62
N GLU A 315 -9.27 2.41 -11.17
CA GLU A 315 -8.79 3.72 -10.68
C GLU A 315 -8.68 3.72 -9.13
N GLY A 316 -9.62 3.10 -8.42
CA GLY A 316 -9.53 2.85 -6.97
C GLY A 316 -8.32 2.06 -6.43
N SER A 317 -7.79 1.06 -7.14
CA SER A 317 -6.71 0.16 -6.73
C SER A 317 -5.29 0.71 -6.99
N VAL A 318 -5.07 1.47 -8.07
CA VAL A 318 -3.77 2.14 -8.33
C VAL A 318 -3.78 3.58 -7.90
N VAL A 319 -4.91 4.27 -7.94
CA VAL A 319 -4.96 5.74 -7.87
C VAL A 319 -5.29 6.23 -6.46
N ARG A 320 -5.59 5.33 -5.51
CA ARG A 320 -5.80 5.74 -4.11
C ARG A 320 -4.52 5.62 -3.32
N ILE A 321 -3.94 6.78 -3.06
CA ILE A 321 -2.98 6.94 -1.96
C ILE A 321 -3.73 6.71 -0.65
N ALA A 322 -3.05 6.20 0.37
CA ALA A 322 -3.66 6.16 1.68
C ALA A 322 -3.86 7.60 2.19
N ASP A 323 -5.00 7.84 2.84
CA ASP A 323 -5.29 9.16 3.42
C ASP A 323 -4.33 9.50 4.56
N GLU A 324 -3.73 8.48 5.19
CA GLU A 324 -2.86 8.57 6.34
C GLU A 324 -1.69 7.59 6.16
N ILE A 325 -0.45 8.06 6.34
CA ILE A 325 0.75 7.20 6.37
C ILE A 325 1.69 7.57 7.51
N LEU A 326 2.39 6.57 8.04
CA LEU A 326 3.46 6.75 9.02
C LEU A 326 4.81 6.53 8.35
N MET A 327 5.62 7.58 8.27
CA MET A 327 6.91 7.62 7.57
C MET A 327 8.07 7.56 8.56
N PHE A 328 8.95 6.59 8.38
CA PHE A 328 10.25 6.44 9.04
C PHE A 328 11.35 6.92 8.10
N THR A 329 12.36 7.61 8.65
CA THR A 329 13.40 8.26 7.83
C THR A 329 14.80 7.77 8.16
N GLU A 330 15.72 8.04 7.24
CA GLU A 330 17.14 7.69 7.26
C GLU A 330 17.93 8.36 8.38
N VAL A 331 17.32 9.33 9.05
CA VAL A 331 17.89 10.07 10.19
C VAL A 331 17.16 9.73 11.49
N GLY A 332 16.29 8.71 11.50
CA GLY A 332 15.59 8.26 12.70
C GLY A 332 14.39 9.10 13.09
N ASN A 333 13.82 9.88 12.17
CA ASN A 333 12.58 10.61 12.43
C ASN A 333 11.37 9.80 11.99
N ILE A 334 10.28 9.94 12.74
CA ILE A 334 8.97 9.42 12.39
C ILE A 334 8.03 10.61 12.12
N TYR A 335 7.36 10.57 10.97
CA TYR A 335 6.34 11.54 10.59
C TYR A 335 5.00 10.84 10.42
N HIS A 336 3.98 11.34 11.10
CA HIS A 336 2.60 10.98 10.84
C HIS A 336 2.06 11.99 9.81
N LEU A 337 1.88 11.54 8.58
CA LEU A 337 1.31 12.31 7.48
C LEU A 337 -0.19 12.01 7.45
N SER A 338 -0.97 12.92 8.04
CA SER A 338 -2.34 12.65 8.48
C SER A 338 -3.42 12.88 7.41
N SER A 339 -3.00 13.37 6.25
CA SER A 339 -3.86 13.69 5.12
C SER A 339 -3.11 13.55 3.79
N ILE A 340 -3.85 13.48 2.69
CA ILE A 340 -3.28 13.44 1.34
C ILE A 340 -2.43 14.70 1.05
N GLU A 341 -2.84 15.85 1.56
CA GLU A 341 -2.12 17.11 1.45
C GLU A 341 -0.78 17.05 2.21
N ASP A 342 -0.75 16.51 3.43
CA ASP A 342 0.50 16.32 4.17
C ASP A 342 1.47 15.41 3.41
N ILE A 343 0.96 14.33 2.81
CA ILE A 343 1.74 13.41 1.99
C ILE A 343 2.31 14.13 0.76
N PHE A 344 1.46 14.90 0.07
CA PHE A 344 1.89 15.69 -1.09
C PHE A 344 2.97 16.71 -0.72
N ARG A 345 2.75 17.51 0.34
CA ARG A 345 3.75 18.50 0.79
C ARG A 345 5.07 17.83 1.14
N TYR A 346 5.02 16.68 1.84
CA TYR A 346 6.20 15.92 2.19
C TYR A 346 6.97 15.48 0.93
N TYR A 347 6.28 14.99 -0.10
CA TYR A 347 6.94 14.59 -1.34
C TYR A 347 7.58 15.76 -2.08
N VAL A 348 6.91 16.92 -2.17
CA VAL A 348 7.47 18.13 -2.79
C VAL A 348 8.72 18.60 -2.04
N LEU A 349 8.66 18.68 -0.70
CA LEU A 349 9.83 19.08 0.09
C LEU A 349 10.98 18.07 0.00
N SER A 350 10.64 16.79 -0.19
CA SER A 350 11.61 15.71 -0.33
C SER A 350 12.16 15.58 -1.75
N LYS A 351 11.79 16.47 -2.68
CA LYS A 351 12.19 16.40 -4.11
C LYS A 351 11.82 15.07 -4.76
N LEU A 352 10.70 14.48 -4.32
CA LEU A 352 10.20 13.19 -4.78
C LEU A 352 9.22 13.33 -5.94
N GLU A 353 8.86 14.54 -6.34
CA GLU A 353 7.88 14.83 -7.37
C GLU A 353 8.12 13.98 -8.63
N THR A 354 9.35 13.82 -9.11
CA THR A 354 9.62 13.01 -10.33
C THR A 354 9.36 11.51 -10.16
N GLN A 355 9.14 11.06 -8.93
CA GLN A 355 9.05 9.66 -8.50
C GLN A 355 7.69 9.32 -7.90
N ILE A 356 6.79 10.30 -7.82
CA ILE A 356 5.41 10.07 -7.42
C ILE A 356 4.61 9.71 -8.65
N PRO A 357 3.81 8.65 -8.60
CA PRO A 357 2.81 8.45 -9.62
C PRO A 357 1.66 9.47 -9.42
N TYR A 358 1.75 10.61 -10.10
CA TYR A 358 0.82 11.76 -9.98
C TYR A 358 -0.66 11.43 -10.07
N TYR A 359 -1.00 10.31 -10.71
CA TYR A 359 -2.36 9.83 -10.73
C TYR A 359 -2.92 9.69 -9.30
N TYR A 360 -2.11 9.32 -8.30
CA TYR A 360 -2.54 9.21 -6.90
C TYR A 360 -3.28 10.46 -6.36
N PHE A 361 -2.89 11.65 -6.84
CA PHE A 361 -3.49 12.91 -6.41
C PHE A 361 -4.66 13.36 -7.28
N LEU A 362 -4.81 12.80 -8.48
CA LEU A 362 -5.93 13.12 -9.36
C LEU A 362 -7.26 12.63 -8.79
N ALA A 363 -7.29 11.47 -8.14
CA ALA A 363 -8.49 10.99 -7.46
C ALA A 363 -8.91 11.91 -6.29
N TYR A 364 -7.94 12.35 -5.49
CA TYR A 364 -8.19 13.32 -4.42
C TYR A 364 -8.71 14.66 -4.97
N LEU A 365 -8.08 15.20 -6.01
CA LEU A 365 -8.55 16.43 -6.67
C LEU A 365 -9.95 16.24 -7.28
N LYS A 366 -10.26 15.05 -7.81
CA LYS A 366 -11.60 14.70 -8.30
C LYS A 366 -12.63 14.76 -7.19
N GLU A 367 -12.40 14.08 -6.07
CA GLU A 367 -13.35 14.04 -4.94
C GLU A 367 -13.54 15.41 -4.29
N LYS A 368 -12.48 16.24 -4.24
CA LYS A 368 -12.56 17.62 -3.76
C LYS A 368 -13.40 18.50 -4.70
N ASN A 369 -13.18 18.39 -6.02
CA ASN A 369 -13.92 19.14 -7.04
C ASN A 369 -15.32 18.57 -7.32
N GLU A 370 -15.64 17.32 -7.00
CA GLU A 370 -17.03 16.83 -7.04
C GLU A 370 -17.93 17.55 -6.02
N ARG A 371 -17.34 18.25 -5.04
CA ARG A 371 -18.04 19.17 -4.14
C ARG A 371 -18.19 20.59 -4.70
N GLU A 372 -17.56 20.91 -5.83
CA GLU A 372 -17.57 22.23 -6.51
C GLU A 372 -17.59 22.06 -8.05
N GLU A 373 -18.76 22.20 -8.71
CA GLU A 373 -19.04 22.15 -10.18
C GLU A 373 -17.84 22.06 -11.18
N GLY A 374 -17.04 20.98 -11.16
CA GLY A 374 -15.79 20.88 -11.94
C GLY A 374 -15.52 19.52 -12.60
N MET A 375 -16.57 18.78 -12.94
CA MET A 375 -16.50 17.34 -13.25
C MET A 375 -15.84 16.99 -14.60
N GLU A 376 -15.86 17.88 -15.59
CA GLU A 376 -15.39 17.57 -16.95
C GLU A 376 -13.86 17.69 -17.10
N THR A 377 -13.24 18.54 -16.28
CA THR A 377 -11.81 18.86 -16.30
C THR A 377 -10.94 17.76 -15.72
N VAL A 378 -11.35 17.20 -14.56
CA VAL A 378 -10.62 16.11 -13.93
C VAL A 378 -10.72 14.83 -14.77
N LYS A 379 -11.88 14.60 -15.42
CA LYS A 379 -12.04 13.53 -16.41
C LYS A 379 -11.11 13.71 -17.61
N LEU A 380 -10.91 14.94 -18.10
CA LEU A 380 -9.99 15.22 -19.21
C LEU A 380 -8.54 14.93 -18.83
N GLY A 381 -8.10 15.38 -17.65
CA GLY A 381 -6.75 15.09 -17.12
C GLY A 381 -6.50 13.60 -16.94
N LEU A 382 -7.43 12.86 -16.31
CA LEU A 382 -7.36 11.40 -16.17
C LEU A 382 -7.34 10.68 -17.52
N ARG A 383 -8.12 11.13 -18.51
CA ARG A 383 -8.10 10.60 -19.88
C ARG A 383 -6.77 10.85 -20.58
N GLN A 384 -6.18 12.04 -20.42
CA GLN A 384 -4.87 12.35 -20.97
C GLN A 384 -3.76 11.52 -20.32
N CYS A 385 -3.76 11.39 -18.98
CA CYS A 385 -2.84 10.49 -18.27
C CYS A 385 -2.97 9.05 -18.76
N SER A 386 -4.20 8.55 -18.91
CA SER A 386 -4.46 7.19 -19.39
C SER A 386 -3.96 6.97 -20.82
N LYS A 387 -4.24 7.92 -21.74
CA LYS A 387 -3.71 7.89 -23.11
C LYS A 387 -2.19 7.93 -23.14
N HIS A 388 -1.58 8.67 -22.21
CA HIS A 388 -0.13 8.79 -22.13
C HIS A 388 0.54 7.52 -21.56
N ILE A 389 0.00 6.96 -20.48
CA ILE A 389 0.42 5.66 -19.94
C ILE A 389 0.32 4.61 -21.04
N ALA A 390 -0.78 4.58 -21.80
CA ALA A 390 -0.93 3.69 -22.95
C ALA A 390 0.15 3.91 -24.03
N LYS A 391 0.59 5.16 -24.28
CA LYS A 391 1.66 5.48 -25.23
C LYS A 391 3.04 5.01 -24.73
N ILE A 392 3.36 5.20 -23.45
CA ILE A 392 4.59 4.68 -22.82
C ILE A 392 4.61 3.15 -22.92
N LEU A 393 3.50 2.51 -22.53
CA LEU A 393 3.36 1.05 -22.61
C LEU A 393 3.51 0.53 -24.04
N LYS A 394 2.95 1.21 -25.05
CA LYS A 394 3.15 0.87 -26.48
C LYS A 394 4.61 0.98 -26.92
N LYS A 395 5.34 2.00 -26.47
CA LYS A 395 6.78 2.15 -26.78
C LYS A 395 7.61 1.03 -26.14
N LEU A 396 7.38 0.75 -24.86
CA LEU A 396 8.07 -0.33 -24.15
C LEU A 396 7.77 -1.70 -24.76
N TYR A 397 6.53 -1.92 -25.20
CA TYR A 397 6.14 -3.13 -25.93
C TYR A 397 6.91 -3.29 -27.25
N LYS A 398 7.02 -2.22 -28.05
CA LYS A 398 7.74 -2.26 -29.34
C LYS A 398 9.23 -2.60 -29.15
N VAL A 399 9.87 -2.01 -28.13
CA VAL A 399 11.26 -2.31 -27.77
C VAL A 399 11.42 -3.77 -27.33
N GLY A 400 10.48 -4.31 -26.56
CA GLY A 400 10.50 -5.72 -26.14
C GLY A 400 10.34 -6.70 -27.31
N THR A 401 9.47 -6.41 -28.27
CA THR A 401 9.26 -7.26 -29.45
C THR A 401 10.42 -7.21 -30.45
N GLU A 402 11.11 -6.07 -30.56
CA GLU A 402 12.31 -5.93 -31.40
C GLU A 402 13.54 -6.63 -30.78
N ALA A 403 13.63 -6.67 -29.44
CA ALA A 403 14.65 -7.42 -28.71
C ALA A 403 14.44 -8.95 -28.78
N GLU A 404 13.19 -9.43 -28.80
CA GLU A 404 12.89 -10.85 -29.01
C GLU A 404 13.16 -11.29 -30.46
N GLY A 405 12.98 -10.39 -31.45
CA GLY A 405 13.28 -10.66 -32.86
C GLY A 405 14.78 -10.69 -33.21
N THR A 406 15.66 -10.23 -32.32
CA THR A 406 17.12 -10.22 -32.54
C THR A 406 17.85 -11.38 -31.87
N ILE A 407 17.15 -12.22 -31.09
CA ILE A 407 17.72 -13.43 -30.45
C ILE A 407 17.44 -14.70 -31.29
N GLY A 408 16.75 -14.57 -32.43
CA GLY A 408 16.21 -15.68 -33.21
C GLY A 408 16.99 -16.16 -34.44
N ASP A 409 18.18 -15.63 -34.76
CA ASP A 409 18.95 -16.05 -35.95
C ASP A 409 20.44 -16.30 -35.65
N GLY A 410 20.73 -16.78 -34.44
CA GLY A 410 22.10 -17.05 -33.99
C GLY A 410 22.20 -18.26 -33.05
N ALA A 411 21.67 -19.41 -33.48
CA ALA A 411 22.04 -20.74 -32.98
C ALA A 411 21.73 -21.80 -34.05
#